data_AF-A0A3D6CHS7-F1
#
_entry.id   AF-A0A3D6CHS7-F1
#
_cell.length_a   1.000
_cell.length_b   1.000
_cell.length_c   1.000
_cell.angle_alpha   90.00
_cell.angle_beta   90.00
_cell.angle_gamma   90.00
#
_symmetry.space_group_name_H-M   'P 1'
#
loop_
_entity.id
_entity.type
_entity.pdbx_description
1 polymer ?
#
loop_
_entity_poly.entity_id
_entity_poly.type
_entity_poly.pdbx_seq_one_letter_code
_entity_poly.pdbx_strand_id
1 'polypeptide(L)'
;MDKKPSALHERAGVSQQETTSAAAAEKIKLSRVKQNSVTDFVTGILAGNITLLSKAITLVESTNTKHQQKANEILDLCLPYASNSVRIGITGVPGVGKSTFIETFGKYLTAKGKKIAVLAVDPSSSVNKGSILGDKTRMERLVTDTNAFIRPSPSGSSLGGVAQKTRESIILCEAAGFDTVIIETVGVGQSETAVHSMVDFFLLLKLSGAGDELQGIKRGIIEMADAIVINKADGENIQNAKIAKVAFNRALHLYPLKESKWQPKVLTASALHNSGIQKIDRMISEYLVLTKANLYFEGKRNAQNKFWLLATIDQQLKDNFYKKNKIKKALQEEIDNLESGKTTPFNAAKRLLKM
;
A
#
# COMPACT_ATOMS: atom_id res chain seq x y z
N MET A 1 -43.82 -26.34 -60.27
CA MET A 1 -42.71 -25.74 -59.50
C MET A 1 -42.53 -26.58 -58.24
N ASP A 2 -41.51 -27.44 -58.27
CA ASP A 2 -41.15 -28.39 -57.22
C ASP A 2 -40.74 -27.70 -55.91
N LYS A 3 -41.25 -28.19 -54.78
CA LYS A 3 -40.63 -27.97 -53.46
C LYS A 3 -40.19 -29.32 -52.90
N LYS A 4 -38.86 -29.48 -52.81
CA LYS A 4 -38.17 -30.63 -52.20
C LYS A 4 -38.53 -30.77 -50.71
N PRO A 5 -38.57 -32.00 -50.16
CA PRO A 5 -38.75 -32.22 -48.73
C PRO A 5 -37.47 -31.88 -47.95
N SER A 6 -37.61 -31.16 -46.85
CA SER A 6 -36.53 -30.85 -45.91
C SER A 6 -36.13 -32.10 -45.13
N ALA A 7 -34.84 -32.48 -45.18
CA ALA A 7 -34.26 -33.65 -44.52
C ALA A 7 -33.62 -33.30 -43.18
N LEU A 8 -34.36 -32.68 -42.27
CA LEU A 8 -33.87 -32.33 -40.93
C LEU A 8 -34.84 -32.85 -39.86
N HIS A 9 -34.43 -33.93 -39.18
CA HIS A 9 -35.02 -34.36 -37.92
C HIS A 9 -34.21 -33.78 -36.77
N GLU A 10 -34.81 -32.88 -36.00
CA GLU A 10 -34.22 -32.32 -34.79
C GLU A 10 -34.29 -33.36 -33.66
N ARG A 11 -33.13 -33.77 -33.11
CA ARG A 11 -33.08 -34.59 -31.89
C ARG A 11 -33.15 -33.67 -30.68
N ALA A 12 -34.04 -33.96 -29.74
CA ALA A 12 -34.13 -33.23 -28.48
C ALA A 12 -32.78 -33.24 -27.74
N GLY A 13 -32.27 -32.05 -27.41
CA GLY A 13 -30.99 -31.86 -26.73
C GLY A 13 -30.94 -32.53 -25.36
N VAL A 14 -29.80 -33.11 -25.02
CA VAL A 14 -29.53 -33.72 -23.72
C VAL A 14 -29.53 -32.62 -22.65
N SER A 15 -30.24 -32.87 -21.53
CA SER A 15 -30.37 -31.96 -20.40
C SER A 15 -29.00 -31.44 -19.91
N GLN A 16 -28.92 -30.13 -19.67
CA GLN A 16 -27.74 -29.46 -19.11
C GLN A 16 -27.39 -30.08 -17.75
N GLN A 17 -26.27 -30.80 -17.67
CA GLN A 17 -25.72 -31.24 -16.40
C GLN A 17 -25.40 -30.01 -15.54
N GLU A 18 -25.91 -29.99 -14.30
CA GLU A 18 -25.62 -28.93 -13.34
C GLU A 18 -24.10 -28.80 -13.14
N THR A 19 -23.57 -27.62 -13.41
CA THR A 19 -22.12 -27.33 -13.41
C THR A 19 -21.46 -27.43 -12.02
N THR A 20 -22.25 -27.63 -10.96
CA THR A 20 -21.76 -27.68 -9.58
C THR A 20 -22.51 -28.72 -8.74
N SER A 21 -21.76 -29.61 -8.09
CA SER A 21 -22.32 -30.60 -7.16
C SER A 21 -22.93 -29.92 -5.93
N ALA A 22 -24.20 -30.20 -5.63
CA ALA A 22 -24.88 -29.71 -4.42
C ALA A 22 -24.12 -30.09 -3.13
N ALA A 23 -23.52 -31.28 -3.08
CA ALA A 23 -22.70 -31.72 -1.95
C ALA A 23 -21.40 -30.89 -1.80
N ALA A 24 -20.78 -30.47 -2.91
CA ALA A 24 -19.63 -29.57 -2.86
C ALA A 24 -20.04 -28.16 -2.38
N ALA A 25 -21.20 -27.67 -2.83
CA ALA A 25 -21.76 -26.39 -2.37
C ALA A 25 -22.12 -26.40 -0.88
N GLU A 26 -22.68 -27.49 -0.36
CA GLU A 26 -22.95 -27.67 1.07
C GLU A 26 -21.68 -27.74 1.91
N LYS A 27 -20.65 -28.47 1.45
CA LYS A 27 -19.35 -28.53 2.15
C LYS A 27 -18.66 -27.16 2.20
N ILE A 28 -18.80 -26.36 1.13
CA ILE A 28 -18.35 -24.97 1.08
C ILE A 28 -19.18 -24.09 2.05
N LYS A 29 -20.50 -24.28 2.14
CA LYS A 29 -21.34 -23.59 3.13
C LYS A 29 -20.93 -23.95 4.57
N LEU A 30 -20.78 -25.22 4.90
CA LEU A 30 -20.40 -25.70 6.23
C LEU A 30 -19.01 -25.21 6.64
N SER A 31 -18.05 -25.20 5.72
CA SER A 31 -16.71 -24.63 5.97
C SER A 31 -16.72 -23.10 6.07
N ARG A 32 -17.62 -22.40 5.36
CA ARG A 32 -17.86 -20.95 5.51
C ARG A 32 -18.54 -20.58 6.84
N VAL A 33 -19.30 -21.48 7.45
CA VAL A 33 -19.99 -21.26 8.73
C VAL A 33 -19.01 -21.30 9.92
N LYS A 34 -17.86 -21.97 9.79
CA LYS A 34 -16.80 -21.95 10.82
C LYS A 34 -16.08 -20.60 10.80
N GLN A 35 -16.69 -19.59 11.43
CA GLN A 35 -16.04 -18.30 11.64
C GLN A 35 -14.92 -18.48 12.67
N ASN A 36 -13.69 -18.19 12.27
CA ASN A 36 -12.54 -18.14 13.19
C ASN A 36 -12.83 -17.12 14.30
N SER A 37 -12.66 -17.50 15.56
CA SER A 37 -12.75 -16.58 16.70
C SER A 37 -11.62 -15.54 16.67
N VAL A 38 -11.72 -14.48 17.47
CA VAL A 38 -10.62 -13.51 17.64
C VAL A 38 -9.35 -14.22 18.12
N THR A 39 -9.48 -15.13 19.08
CA THR A 39 -8.37 -15.94 19.61
C THR A 39 -7.73 -16.82 18.54
N ASP A 40 -8.53 -17.44 17.64
CA ASP A 40 -7.99 -18.22 16.52
C ASP A 40 -7.15 -17.35 15.58
N PHE A 41 -7.61 -16.13 15.29
CA PHE A 41 -6.87 -15.18 14.47
C PHE A 41 -5.56 -14.80 15.13
N VAL A 42 -5.58 -14.36 16.39
CA VAL A 42 -4.39 -13.92 17.11
C VAL A 42 -3.37 -15.06 17.20
N THR A 43 -3.79 -16.23 17.68
CA THR A 43 -2.90 -17.41 17.81
C THR A 43 -2.28 -17.79 16.47
N GLY A 44 -3.08 -17.81 15.41
CA GLY A 44 -2.60 -18.14 14.07
C GLY A 44 -1.65 -17.10 13.48
N ILE A 45 -1.94 -15.81 13.68
CA ILE A 45 -1.08 -14.71 13.24
C ILE A 45 0.27 -14.81 13.92
N LEU A 46 0.30 -14.93 15.26
CA LEU A 46 1.54 -15.06 16.02
C LEU A 46 2.35 -16.31 15.64
N ALA A 47 1.68 -17.38 15.21
CA ALA A 47 2.32 -18.58 14.67
C ALA A 47 2.79 -18.44 13.20
N GLY A 48 2.61 -17.28 12.57
CA GLY A 48 3.02 -17.01 11.18
C GLY A 48 2.07 -17.59 10.13
N ASN A 49 0.82 -17.89 10.46
CA ASN A 49 -0.16 -18.44 9.51
C ASN A 49 -0.62 -17.36 8.49
N ILE A 50 -0.07 -17.44 7.29
CA ILE A 50 -0.34 -16.50 6.18
C ILE A 50 -1.83 -16.43 5.80
N THR A 51 -2.56 -17.54 5.93
CA THR A 51 -4.00 -17.57 5.61
C THR A 51 -4.80 -16.77 6.62
N LEU A 52 -4.51 -16.93 7.91
CA LEU A 52 -5.18 -16.18 8.97
C LEU A 52 -4.78 -14.70 8.95
N LEU A 53 -3.50 -14.39 8.67
CA LEU A 53 -3.04 -13.02 8.42
C LEU A 53 -3.83 -12.37 7.26
N SER A 54 -3.92 -13.04 6.12
CA SER A 54 -4.64 -12.52 4.94
C SER A 54 -6.12 -12.25 5.23
N LYS A 55 -6.76 -13.15 5.98
CA LYS A 55 -8.16 -13.00 6.41
C LYS A 55 -8.33 -11.86 7.41
N ALA A 56 -7.42 -11.68 8.36
CA ALA A 56 -7.46 -10.57 9.32
C ALA A 56 -7.28 -9.22 8.61
N ILE A 57 -6.34 -9.12 7.67
CA ILE A 57 -6.20 -7.93 6.81
C ILE A 57 -7.49 -7.69 6.01
N THR A 58 -8.16 -8.74 5.53
CA THR A 58 -9.46 -8.59 4.86
C THR A 58 -10.56 -8.04 5.79
N LEU A 59 -10.53 -8.36 7.09
CA LEU A 59 -11.43 -7.77 8.08
C LEU A 59 -11.14 -6.27 8.29
N VAL A 60 -9.86 -5.91 8.42
CA VAL A 60 -9.38 -4.51 8.50
C VAL A 60 -9.85 -3.70 7.29
N GLU A 61 -9.76 -4.29 6.09
CA GLU A 61 -10.17 -3.62 4.87
C GLU A 61 -11.69 -3.50 4.68
N SER A 62 -12.48 -4.19 5.51
CA SER A 62 -13.92 -4.24 5.36
C SER A 62 -14.61 -2.94 5.81
N THR A 63 -15.70 -2.60 5.15
CA THR A 63 -16.62 -1.51 5.57
C THR A 63 -17.76 -1.99 6.47
N ASN A 64 -17.85 -3.31 6.72
CA ASN A 64 -18.86 -3.88 7.60
C ASN A 64 -18.49 -3.62 9.08
N THR A 65 -19.43 -3.05 9.84
CA THR A 65 -19.20 -2.66 11.25
C THR A 65 -18.81 -3.83 12.15
N LYS A 66 -19.40 -5.03 11.95
CA LYS A 66 -19.03 -6.23 12.73
C LYS A 66 -17.62 -6.72 12.39
N HIS A 67 -17.20 -6.60 11.13
CA HIS A 67 -15.84 -6.93 10.74
C HIS A 67 -14.83 -5.95 11.33
N GLN A 68 -15.17 -4.66 11.35
CA GLN A 68 -14.33 -3.61 11.94
C GLN A 68 -14.15 -3.79 13.44
N GLN A 69 -15.22 -4.08 14.18
CA GLN A 69 -15.15 -4.40 15.61
C GLN A 69 -14.19 -5.56 15.88
N LYS A 70 -14.37 -6.65 15.14
CA LYS A 70 -13.51 -7.83 15.25
C LYS A 70 -12.06 -7.55 14.85
N ALA A 71 -11.84 -6.74 13.81
CA ALA A 71 -10.51 -6.34 13.38
C ALA A 71 -9.78 -5.52 14.46
N ASN A 72 -10.48 -4.60 15.12
CA ASN A 72 -9.93 -3.81 16.22
C ASN A 72 -9.52 -4.70 17.40
N GLU A 73 -10.36 -5.65 17.81
CA GLU A 73 -10.01 -6.61 18.86
C GLU A 73 -8.76 -7.45 18.51
N ILE A 74 -8.64 -7.88 17.25
CA ILE A 74 -7.45 -8.60 16.76
C ILE A 74 -6.21 -7.69 16.79
N LEU A 75 -6.34 -6.44 16.32
CA LEU A 75 -5.25 -5.46 16.28
C LEU A 75 -4.72 -5.17 17.69
N ASP A 76 -5.61 -4.93 18.65
CA ASP A 76 -5.25 -4.63 20.05
C ASP A 76 -4.47 -5.78 20.69
N LEU A 77 -4.89 -7.03 20.44
CA LEU A 77 -4.22 -8.22 20.96
C LEU A 77 -2.90 -8.53 20.24
N CYS A 78 -2.75 -8.12 18.97
CA CYS A 78 -1.52 -8.28 18.20
C CYS A 78 -0.50 -7.15 18.46
N LEU A 79 -0.94 -5.97 18.91
CA LEU A 79 -0.11 -4.77 19.08
C LEU A 79 1.15 -4.99 19.95
N PRO A 80 1.10 -5.75 21.07
CA PRO A 80 2.30 -6.01 21.88
C PRO A 80 3.43 -6.73 21.13
N TYR A 81 3.11 -7.39 20.01
CA TYR A 81 4.06 -8.14 19.20
C TYR A 81 4.56 -7.36 17.96
N ALA A 82 4.12 -6.11 17.78
CA ALA A 82 4.31 -5.34 16.55
C ALA A 82 5.52 -4.36 16.54
N SER A 83 6.59 -4.61 17.29
CA SER A 83 7.67 -3.62 17.49
C SER A 83 8.97 -3.85 16.70
N ASN A 84 9.21 -5.06 16.18
CA ASN A 84 10.57 -5.49 15.81
C ASN A 84 10.92 -5.42 14.32
N SER A 85 10.12 -4.71 13.50
CA SER A 85 10.35 -4.63 12.05
C SER A 85 11.07 -3.35 11.60
N VAL A 86 11.53 -3.34 10.36
CA VAL A 86 11.91 -2.15 9.60
C VAL A 86 10.85 -1.87 8.54
N ARG A 87 10.34 -0.64 8.51
CA ARG A 87 9.33 -0.19 7.55
C ARG A 87 9.98 0.64 6.45
N ILE A 88 9.90 0.22 5.19
CA ILE A 88 10.56 0.84 4.04
C ILE A 88 9.51 1.30 3.04
N GLY A 89 9.37 2.61 2.86
CA GLY A 89 8.54 3.18 1.80
C GLY A 89 9.31 3.25 0.50
N ILE A 90 8.74 2.78 -0.61
CA ILE A 90 9.36 2.83 -1.93
C ILE A 90 8.41 3.53 -2.89
N THR A 91 8.89 4.63 -3.49
CA THR A 91 8.15 5.39 -4.49
C THR A 91 8.97 5.62 -5.74
N GLY A 92 8.30 6.01 -6.82
CA GLY A 92 8.92 6.38 -8.08
C GLY A 92 7.88 6.44 -9.20
N VAL A 93 8.23 7.15 -10.26
CA VAL A 93 7.33 7.35 -11.41
C VAL A 93 6.98 6.01 -12.09
N PRO A 94 5.80 5.90 -12.75
CA PRO A 94 5.51 4.74 -13.59
C PRO A 94 6.65 4.44 -14.57
N GLY A 95 6.98 3.16 -14.74
CA GLY A 95 8.05 2.73 -15.64
C GLY A 95 9.48 2.80 -15.07
N VAL A 96 9.68 3.34 -13.87
CA VAL A 96 11.00 3.39 -13.18
C VAL A 96 11.59 2.01 -12.86
N GLY A 97 10.79 0.95 -12.97
CA GLY A 97 11.18 -0.42 -12.61
C GLY A 97 10.98 -0.74 -11.12
N LYS A 98 9.98 -0.11 -10.48
CA LYS A 98 9.71 -0.26 -9.04
C LYS A 98 9.36 -1.69 -8.63
N SER A 99 8.42 -2.34 -9.31
CA SER A 99 8.03 -3.73 -8.98
C SER A 99 9.19 -4.71 -9.20
N THR A 100 9.97 -4.54 -10.28
CA THR A 100 11.21 -5.31 -10.52
C THR A 100 12.24 -5.06 -9.41
N PHE A 101 12.39 -3.81 -8.96
CA PHE A 101 13.28 -3.48 -7.85
C PHE A 101 12.85 -4.15 -6.54
N ILE A 102 11.55 -4.07 -6.19
CA ILE A 102 11.01 -4.68 -4.97
C ILE A 102 11.16 -6.20 -5.02
N GLU A 103 10.88 -6.83 -6.17
CA GLU A 103 11.10 -8.26 -6.37
C GLU A 103 12.57 -8.64 -6.13
N THR A 104 13.52 -7.99 -6.82
CA THR A 104 14.94 -8.30 -6.69
C THR A 104 15.47 -8.02 -5.28
N PHE A 105 15.12 -6.88 -4.69
CA PHE A 105 15.51 -6.51 -3.33
C PHE A 105 14.89 -7.46 -2.30
N GLY A 106 13.62 -7.82 -2.46
CA GLY A 106 12.92 -8.78 -1.62
C GLY A 106 13.54 -10.18 -1.68
N LYS A 107 13.90 -10.66 -2.88
CA LYS A 107 14.62 -11.94 -3.04
C LYS A 107 16.01 -11.91 -2.41
N TYR A 108 16.73 -10.80 -2.53
CA TYR A 108 18.03 -10.63 -1.88
C TYR A 108 17.90 -10.69 -0.34
N LEU A 109 16.88 -10.04 0.22
CA LEU A 109 16.65 -10.04 1.67
C LEU A 109 16.16 -11.40 2.19
N THR A 110 15.22 -12.06 1.50
CA THR A 110 14.76 -13.42 1.85
C THR A 110 15.88 -14.46 1.76
N ALA A 111 16.80 -14.33 0.79
CA ALA A 111 18.00 -15.15 0.71
C ALA A 111 18.96 -14.96 1.91
N LYS A 112 18.84 -13.85 2.64
CA LYS A 112 19.53 -13.60 3.93
C LYS A 112 18.72 -14.07 5.15
N GLY A 113 17.63 -14.82 4.93
CA GLY A 113 16.75 -15.33 5.99
C GLY A 113 15.74 -14.32 6.54
N LYS A 114 15.56 -13.16 5.88
CA LYS A 114 14.57 -12.15 6.29
C LYS A 114 13.15 -12.55 5.89
N LYS A 115 12.17 -12.12 6.68
CA LYS A 115 10.73 -12.29 6.36
C LYS A 115 10.16 -10.95 5.93
N ILE A 116 9.64 -10.89 4.71
CA ILE A 116 9.26 -9.62 4.07
C ILE A 116 7.78 -9.56 3.77
N ALA A 117 7.11 -8.51 4.25
CA ALA A 117 5.77 -8.16 3.78
C ALA A 117 5.87 -6.99 2.78
N VAL A 118 5.14 -7.06 1.68
CA VAL A 118 5.00 -5.98 0.69
C VAL A 118 3.54 -5.55 0.66
N LEU A 119 3.27 -4.29 1.01
CA LEU A 119 1.95 -3.69 1.04
C LEU A 119 1.88 -2.55 0.02
N ALA A 120 0.88 -2.55 -0.86
CA ALA A 120 0.69 -1.47 -1.81
C ALA A 120 -0.27 -0.38 -1.28
N VAL A 121 -0.07 0.85 -1.73
CA VAL A 121 -0.97 2.00 -1.50
C VAL A 121 -1.26 2.67 -2.84
N ASP A 122 -2.50 2.53 -3.31
CA ASP A 122 -3.00 3.10 -4.56
C ASP A 122 -4.16 4.09 -4.29
N PRO A 123 -3.99 5.39 -4.54
CA PRO A 123 -5.07 6.37 -4.44
C PRO A 123 -6.27 6.06 -5.36
N SER A 124 -6.02 5.44 -6.52
CA SER A 124 -7.05 5.11 -7.52
C SER A 124 -7.95 3.95 -7.10
N SER A 125 -7.59 3.23 -6.03
CA SER A 125 -8.43 2.19 -5.42
C SER A 125 -9.81 2.71 -4.96
N SER A 126 -9.94 4.03 -4.75
CA SER A 126 -11.21 4.71 -4.50
C SER A 126 -12.20 4.67 -5.65
N VAL A 127 -11.71 4.63 -6.88
CA VAL A 127 -12.53 4.49 -8.08
C VAL A 127 -12.75 3.02 -8.40
N ASN A 128 -11.69 2.21 -8.30
CA ASN A 128 -11.70 0.82 -8.77
C ASN A 128 -12.19 -0.21 -7.73
N LYS A 129 -12.56 0.25 -6.52
CA LYS A 129 -12.95 -0.61 -5.37
C LYS A 129 -11.86 -1.65 -5.00
N GLY A 130 -10.59 -1.30 -5.17
CA GLY A 130 -9.42 -2.13 -4.85
C GLY A 130 -9.00 -3.10 -5.95
N SER A 131 -7.81 -3.69 -5.81
CA SER A 131 -7.22 -4.62 -6.77
C SER A 131 -7.17 -6.03 -6.19
N ILE A 132 -7.85 -7.00 -6.84
CA ILE A 132 -7.84 -8.40 -6.38
C ILE A 132 -6.53 -9.10 -6.80
N LEU A 133 -5.98 -8.78 -7.98
CA LEU A 133 -4.86 -9.50 -8.60
C LEU A 133 -3.73 -8.61 -9.14
N GLY A 134 -3.98 -7.33 -9.39
CA GLY A 134 -3.17 -6.50 -10.30
C GLY A 134 -1.72 -6.22 -9.86
N ASP A 135 -1.45 -6.20 -8.56
CA ASP A 135 -0.10 -5.98 -8.02
C ASP A 135 0.68 -7.28 -7.78
N LYS A 136 -0.02 -8.40 -7.57
CA LYS A 136 0.62 -9.71 -7.33
C LYS A 136 1.29 -10.29 -8.58
N THR A 137 0.76 -9.99 -9.78
CA THR A 137 1.29 -10.50 -11.04
C THR A 137 2.59 -9.81 -11.48
N ARG A 138 2.97 -8.69 -10.84
CA ARG A 138 4.18 -7.92 -11.20
C ARG A 138 5.45 -8.39 -10.47
N MET A 139 5.31 -9.32 -9.53
CA MET A 139 6.39 -9.86 -8.68
C MET A 139 6.33 -11.40 -8.63
N GLU A 140 6.42 -12.03 -9.81
CA GLU A 140 6.26 -13.47 -10.03
C GLU A 140 7.21 -14.35 -9.21
N ARG A 141 8.43 -13.90 -8.96
CA ARG A 141 9.44 -14.67 -8.22
C ARG A 141 9.33 -14.50 -6.71
N LEU A 142 8.85 -13.33 -6.27
CA LEU A 142 8.69 -13.03 -4.84
C LEU A 142 7.37 -13.59 -4.30
N VAL A 143 6.32 -13.64 -5.12
CA VAL A 143 5.00 -14.18 -4.69
C VAL A 143 5.04 -15.67 -4.35
N THR A 144 6.00 -16.42 -4.90
CA THR A 144 6.22 -17.85 -4.62
C THR A 144 7.19 -18.10 -3.47
N ASP A 145 7.78 -17.05 -2.90
CA ASP A 145 8.73 -17.17 -1.79
C ASP A 145 7.99 -17.34 -0.46
N THR A 146 8.27 -18.42 0.27
CA THR A 146 7.61 -18.72 1.55
C THR A 146 7.93 -17.71 2.65
N ASN A 147 9.03 -16.95 2.51
CA ASN A 147 9.40 -15.89 3.43
C ASN A 147 8.86 -14.51 3.01
N ALA A 148 8.09 -14.44 1.92
CA ALA A 148 7.47 -13.21 1.45
C ALA A 148 5.93 -13.26 1.54
N PHE A 149 5.34 -12.11 1.84
CA PHE A 149 3.89 -11.91 1.80
C PHE A 149 3.58 -10.64 1.02
N ILE A 150 2.70 -10.73 0.02
CA ILE A 150 2.36 -9.58 -0.83
C ILE A 150 0.85 -9.31 -0.71
N ARG A 151 0.50 -8.08 -0.32
CA ARG A 151 -0.88 -7.59 -0.24
C ARG A 151 -1.08 -6.41 -1.20
N PRO A 152 -1.96 -6.53 -2.20
CA PRO A 152 -2.37 -5.41 -3.06
C PRO A 152 -2.99 -4.26 -2.26
N SER A 153 -3.12 -3.10 -2.90
CA SER A 153 -3.72 -1.92 -2.24
C SER A 153 -5.15 -2.22 -1.77
N PRO A 154 -5.50 -1.83 -0.53
CA PRO A 154 -6.85 -1.99 -0.03
C PRO A 154 -7.81 -1.08 -0.79
N SER A 155 -9.09 -1.45 -0.81
CA SER A 155 -10.17 -0.59 -1.31
C SER A 155 -10.49 0.49 -0.27
N GLY A 156 -10.73 1.73 -0.69
CA GLY A 156 -11.17 2.78 0.23
C GLY A 156 -11.75 3.98 -0.50
N SER A 157 -12.75 4.66 0.07
CA SER A 157 -13.39 5.83 -0.55
C SER A 157 -12.49 7.07 -0.63
N SER A 158 -11.36 7.07 0.08
CA SER A 158 -10.39 8.15 0.09
C SER A 158 -8.98 7.58 0.30
N LEU A 159 -7.96 8.36 -0.10
CA LEU A 159 -6.56 8.03 0.18
C LEU A 159 -6.31 7.86 1.70
N GLY A 160 -6.99 8.66 2.54
CA GLY A 160 -6.89 8.55 4.00
C GLY A 160 -7.35 7.20 4.51
N GLY A 161 -8.49 6.70 4.03
CA GLY A 161 -9.01 5.38 4.42
C GLY A 161 -8.15 4.22 3.92
N VAL A 162 -7.58 4.33 2.71
CA VAL A 162 -6.62 3.34 2.17
C VAL A 162 -5.37 3.30 3.05
N ALA A 163 -4.78 4.46 3.34
CA ALA A 163 -3.56 4.56 4.12
C ALA A 163 -3.75 4.10 5.58
N GLN A 164 -4.91 4.37 6.20
CA GLN A 164 -5.24 3.85 7.53
C GLN A 164 -5.24 2.31 7.54
N LYS A 165 -5.93 1.67 6.59
CA LYS A 165 -5.98 0.21 6.47
C LYS A 165 -4.61 -0.40 6.25
N THR A 166 -3.76 0.26 5.46
CA THR A 166 -2.36 -0.16 5.29
C THR A 166 -1.59 -0.05 6.61
N ARG A 167 -1.76 1.04 7.37
CA ARG A 167 -1.11 1.22 8.67
C ARG A 167 -1.50 0.13 9.69
N GLU A 168 -2.78 -0.25 9.72
CA GLU A 168 -3.29 -1.36 10.53
C GLU A 168 -2.76 -2.71 10.05
N SER A 169 -2.65 -2.90 8.73
CA SER A 169 -2.06 -4.11 8.14
C SER A 169 -0.58 -4.28 8.48
N ILE A 170 0.18 -3.18 8.63
CA ILE A 170 1.58 -3.21 9.11
C ILE A 170 1.64 -3.92 10.48
N ILE A 171 0.75 -3.57 11.42
CA ILE A 171 0.71 -4.16 12.77
C ILE A 171 0.53 -5.68 12.69
N LEU A 172 -0.40 -6.14 11.86
CA LEU A 172 -0.67 -7.57 11.69
C LEU A 172 0.52 -8.31 11.06
N CYS A 173 1.19 -7.71 10.08
CA CYS A 173 2.42 -8.27 9.50
C CYS A 173 3.54 -8.35 10.55
N GLU A 174 3.75 -7.30 11.34
CA GLU A 174 4.76 -7.28 12.39
C GLU A 174 4.49 -8.37 13.44
N ALA A 175 3.24 -8.49 13.90
CA ALA A 175 2.81 -9.54 14.82
C ALA A 175 2.97 -10.96 14.23
N ALA A 176 2.86 -11.12 12.90
CA ALA A 176 3.13 -12.38 12.22
C ALA A 176 4.63 -12.72 12.06
N GLY A 177 5.53 -11.88 12.60
CA GLY A 177 6.96 -12.09 12.57
C GLY A 177 7.65 -11.64 11.28
N PHE A 178 7.00 -10.78 10.49
CA PHE A 178 7.68 -10.11 9.38
C PHE A 178 8.60 -9.01 9.93
N ASP A 179 9.91 -9.15 9.66
CA ASP A 179 10.92 -8.23 10.19
C ASP A 179 11.23 -7.07 9.23
N THR A 180 10.74 -7.15 7.99
CA THR A 180 10.81 -6.06 7.01
C THR A 180 9.44 -5.87 6.37
N VAL A 181 8.89 -4.66 6.43
CA VAL A 181 7.65 -4.30 5.76
C VAL A 181 7.93 -3.23 4.71
N ILE A 182 7.78 -3.59 3.44
CA ILE A 182 7.92 -2.68 2.30
C ILE A 182 6.54 -2.12 1.96
N ILE A 183 6.45 -0.80 1.85
CA ILE A 183 5.23 -0.09 1.45
C ILE A 183 5.47 0.59 0.11
N GLU A 184 4.79 0.13 -0.92
CA GLU A 184 4.92 0.61 -2.30
C GLU A 184 3.81 1.61 -2.63
N THR A 185 4.16 2.75 -3.23
CA THR A 185 3.17 3.62 -3.89
C THR A 185 2.80 3.06 -5.26
N VAL A 186 1.52 3.05 -5.59
CA VAL A 186 1.02 2.61 -6.91
C VAL A 186 0.32 3.78 -7.60
N GLY A 187 0.58 3.92 -8.90
CA GLY A 187 -0.10 4.90 -9.76
C GLY A 187 0.48 6.32 -9.71
N VAL A 188 -0.32 7.26 -10.22
CA VAL A 188 -0.06 8.71 -10.20
C VAL A 188 -0.93 9.34 -9.12
N GLY A 189 -0.33 10.04 -8.14
CA GLY A 189 -1.09 10.58 -7.01
C GLY A 189 -0.27 11.35 -5.98
N GLN A 190 -0.86 11.53 -4.79
CA GLN A 190 -0.25 12.13 -3.59
C GLN A 190 -0.11 11.08 -2.47
N SER A 191 0.08 9.80 -2.83
CA SER A 191 0.27 8.71 -1.86
C SER A 191 1.63 8.77 -1.16
N GLU A 192 2.59 9.52 -1.69
CA GLU A 192 3.95 9.62 -1.17
C GLU A 192 3.98 10.14 0.26
N THR A 193 3.23 11.19 0.55
CA THR A 193 3.15 11.76 1.92
C THR A 193 2.51 10.78 2.89
N ALA A 194 1.48 10.04 2.46
CA ALA A 194 0.82 9.03 3.28
C ALA A 194 1.74 7.84 3.57
N VAL A 195 2.50 7.38 2.57
CA VAL A 195 3.49 6.30 2.76
C VAL A 195 4.64 6.79 3.65
N HIS A 196 5.14 8.02 3.45
CA HIS A 196 6.18 8.61 4.29
C HIS A 196 5.76 8.71 5.77
N SER A 197 4.48 8.97 6.06
CA SER A 197 3.96 9.06 7.43
C SER A 197 3.77 7.70 8.13
N MET A 198 4.15 6.58 7.51
CA MET A 198 4.04 5.24 8.11
C MET A 198 5.30 4.37 7.99
N VAL A 199 6.40 4.93 7.46
CA VAL A 199 7.66 4.18 7.24
C VAL A 199 8.83 4.76 8.02
N ASP A 200 9.82 3.94 8.33
CA ASP A 200 11.05 4.37 8.99
C ASP A 200 12.02 4.97 7.96
N PHE A 201 12.10 4.37 6.78
CA PHE A 201 13.00 4.78 5.69
C PHE A 201 12.21 5.00 4.40
N PHE A 202 12.42 6.13 3.71
CA PHE A 202 11.74 6.45 2.45
C PHE A 202 12.71 6.49 1.26
N LEU A 203 12.55 5.54 0.34
CA LEU A 203 13.37 5.37 -0.86
C LEU A 203 12.67 5.90 -2.11
N LEU A 204 13.32 6.82 -2.82
CA LEU A 204 12.87 7.30 -4.12
C LEU A 204 13.65 6.61 -5.25
N LEU A 205 12.94 5.90 -6.12
CA LEU A 205 13.49 5.38 -7.37
C LEU A 205 13.38 6.43 -8.48
N LYS A 206 14.45 6.56 -9.28
CA LYS A 206 14.56 7.46 -10.42
C LYS A 206 15.18 6.78 -11.63
N LEU A 207 14.92 7.31 -12.83
CA LEU A 207 15.59 6.90 -14.07
C LEU A 207 16.72 7.87 -14.38
N SER A 208 17.61 7.48 -15.29
CA SER A 208 18.58 8.38 -15.91
C SER A 208 17.96 8.99 -17.18
N GLY A 209 17.50 10.25 -17.12
CA GLY A 209 16.87 10.98 -18.22
C GLY A 209 17.17 12.49 -18.20
N ALA A 210 16.98 13.18 -19.32
CA ALA A 210 17.78 14.33 -19.75
C ALA A 210 17.54 15.66 -19.02
N GLY A 211 18.63 16.26 -18.49
CA GLY A 211 18.90 17.70 -18.44
C GLY A 211 18.10 18.57 -17.45
N ASP A 212 16.77 18.45 -17.41
CA ASP A 212 15.85 19.34 -16.68
C ASP A 212 15.08 18.65 -15.54
N GLU A 213 15.49 17.44 -15.15
CA GLU A 213 14.73 16.59 -14.21
C GLU A 213 14.64 17.12 -12.77
N LEU A 214 15.46 18.10 -12.39
CA LEU A 214 15.30 18.81 -11.12
C LEU A 214 14.01 19.64 -11.08
N GLN A 215 13.53 20.13 -12.23
CA GLN A 215 12.28 20.89 -12.34
C GLN A 215 11.02 20.01 -12.30
N GLY A 216 11.13 18.75 -12.74
CA GLY A 216 10.01 17.80 -12.78
C GLY A 216 9.70 17.10 -11.44
N ILE A 217 10.50 17.35 -10.41
CA ILE A 217 10.27 16.76 -9.09
C ILE A 217 9.53 17.78 -8.23
N LYS A 218 8.34 17.41 -7.76
CA LYS A 218 7.67 18.16 -6.69
C LYS A 218 8.68 18.33 -5.56
N ARG A 219 9.05 19.59 -5.25
CA ARG A 219 10.05 19.93 -4.20
C ARG A 219 9.88 19.07 -2.94
N GLY A 220 8.64 18.78 -2.54
CA GLY A 220 8.33 17.95 -1.37
C GLY A 220 8.74 16.47 -1.42
N ILE A 221 8.87 15.80 -2.57
CA ILE A 221 9.21 14.35 -2.59
C ILE A 221 10.71 14.12 -2.34
N ILE A 222 11.58 14.98 -2.87
CA ILE A 222 13.04 14.90 -2.60
C ILE A 222 13.31 15.14 -1.12
N GLU A 223 12.63 16.12 -0.52
CA GLU A 223 12.79 16.46 0.90
C GLU A 223 12.42 15.27 1.82
N MET A 224 11.41 14.49 1.43
CA MET A 224 11.02 13.26 2.14
C MET A 224 12.03 12.12 1.96
N ALA A 225 12.77 12.05 0.85
CA ALA A 225 13.63 10.90 0.52
C ALA A 225 14.83 10.77 1.45
N ASP A 226 14.97 9.61 2.10
CA ASP A 226 16.17 9.25 2.89
C ASP A 226 17.28 8.70 1.99
N ALA A 227 16.91 8.21 0.80
CA ALA A 227 17.83 7.95 -0.30
C ALA A 227 17.14 8.04 -1.66
N ILE A 228 17.96 8.24 -2.68
CA ILE A 228 17.56 8.17 -4.09
C ILE A 228 18.34 7.04 -4.77
N VAL A 229 17.67 6.22 -5.55
CA VAL A 229 18.31 5.20 -6.39
C VAL A 229 17.99 5.46 -7.85
N ILE A 230 19.03 5.72 -8.64
CA ILE A 230 18.94 5.79 -10.10
C ILE A 230 18.96 4.36 -10.63
N ASN A 231 17.76 3.84 -10.93
CA ASN A 231 17.54 2.50 -11.44
C ASN A 231 17.77 2.43 -12.96
N LYS A 232 17.82 1.21 -13.51
CA LYS A 232 18.17 0.92 -14.92
C LYS A 232 19.56 1.43 -15.31
N ALA A 233 20.50 1.37 -14.35
CA ALA A 233 21.91 1.66 -14.59
C ALA A 233 22.61 0.44 -15.21
N ASP A 234 22.22 0.09 -16.43
CA ASP A 234 22.68 -1.07 -17.20
C ASP A 234 22.90 -0.70 -18.68
N GLY A 235 23.71 -1.52 -19.39
CA GLY A 235 24.07 -1.28 -20.78
C GLY A 235 24.56 0.14 -21.06
N GLU A 236 23.93 0.80 -22.03
CA GLU A 236 24.24 2.18 -22.44
C GLU A 236 23.82 3.23 -21.39
N ASN A 237 22.91 2.89 -20.47
CA ASN A 237 22.43 3.83 -19.44
C ASN A 237 23.38 4.01 -18.26
N ILE A 238 24.44 3.19 -18.14
CA ILE A 238 25.39 3.26 -17.02
C ILE A 238 25.99 4.67 -16.88
N GLN A 239 26.36 5.33 -17.98
CA GLN A 239 26.96 6.67 -17.93
C GLN A 239 25.92 7.73 -17.55
N ASN A 240 24.73 7.68 -18.15
CA ASN A 240 23.64 8.60 -17.83
C ASN A 240 23.23 8.47 -16.35
N ALA A 241 23.18 7.25 -15.81
CA ALA A 241 22.86 7.01 -14.41
C ALA A 241 23.93 7.56 -13.46
N LYS A 242 25.22 7.50 -13.84
CA LYS A 242 26.31 8.13 -13.07
C LYS A 242 26.18 9.65 -13.06
N ILE A 243 25.89 10.27 -14.21
CA ILE A 243 25.68 11.72 -14.32
C ILE A 243 24.51 12.14 -13.43
N ALA A 244 23.37 11.46 -13.54
CA ALA A 244 22.19 11.72 -12.71
C ALA A 244 22.50 11.56 -11.22
N LYS A 245 23.22 10.51 -10.82
CA LYS A 245 23.66 10.30 -9.44
C LYS A 245 24.48 11.50 -8.92
N VAL A 246 25.40 12.03 -9.70
CA VAL A 246 26.22 13.19 -9.31
C VAL A 246 25.34 14.43 -9.17
N ALA A 247 24.44 14.67 -10.12
CA ALA A 247 23.52 15.81 -10.08
C ALA A 247 22.61 15.77 -8.83
N PHE A 248 21.98 14.64 -8.54
CA PHE A 248 21.14 14.48 -7.35
C PHE A 248 21.93 14.57 -6.04
N ASN A 249 23.15 14.02 -5.97
CA ASN A 249 24.00 14.19 -4.78
C ASN A 249 24.29 15.67 -4.53
N ARG A 250 24.67 16.43 -5.57
CA ARG A 250 24.89 17.88 -5.46
C ARG A 250 23.65 18.62 -4.98
N ALA A 251 22.49 18.31 -5.55
CA ALA A 251 21.23 18.91 -5.14
C ALA A 251 20.89 18.63 -3.67
N LEU A 252 21.07 17.38 -3.21
CA LEU A 252 20.82 16.98 -1.83
C LEU A 252 21.75 17.66 -0.82
N HIS A 253 22.95 18.06 -1.21
CA HIS A 253 23.86 18.86 -0.37
C HIS A 253 23.41 20.31 -0.18
N LEU A 254 22.50 20.82 -1.02
CA LEU A 254 21.94 22.17 -0.87
C LEU A 254 20.79 22.22 0.14
N TYR A 255 20.24 21.06 0.53
CA TYR A 255 19.20 20.96 1.53
C TYR A 255 19.79 20.96 2.95
N PRO A 256 19.07 21.52 3.94
CA PRO A 256 19.50 21.44 5.32
C PRO A 256 19.59 19.99 5.78
N LEU A 257 20.52 19.73 6.71
CA LEU A 257 20.64 18.41 7.33
C LEU A 257 19.30 18.04 7.99
N LYS A 258 18.82 16.82 7.72
CA LYS A 258 17.58 16.32 8.32
C LYS A 258 17.69 16.25 9.85
N GLU A 259 16.55 16.29 10.53
CA GLU A 259 16.45 16.09 11.98
C GLU A 259 17.12 14.79 12.44
N SER A 260 17.02 13.74 11.61
CA SER A 260 17.66 12.43 11.81
C SER A 260 19.19 12.46 11.82
N LYS A 261 19.81 13.60 11.47
CA LYS A 261 21.25 13.77 11.20
C LYS A 261 21.77 12.92 10.05
N TRP A 262 20.89 12.24 9.32
CA TRP A 262 21.25 11.50 8.12
C TRP A 262 21.36 12.43 6.93
N GLN A 263 22.47 12.35 6.20
CA GLN A 263 22.60 12.96 4.89
C GLN A 263 22.05 11.96 3.83
N PRO A 264 20.98 12.33 3.10
CA PRO A 264 20.44 11.45 2.05
C PRO A 264 21.49 11.06 1.02
N LYS A 265 21.53 9.77 0.66
CA LYS A 265 22.52 9.22 -0.28
C LYS A 265 21.88 8.93 -1.63
N VAL A 266 22.64 9.12 -2.71
CA VAL A 266 22.24 8.71 -4.07
C VAL A 266 23.09 7.54 -4.55
N LEU A 267 22.43 6.44 -4.90
CA LEU A 267 23.05 5.24 -5.45
C LEU A 267 22.51 4.94 -6.86
N THR A 268 23.17 4.02 -7.57
CA THR A 268 22.73 3.50 -8.86
C THR A 268 22.46 2.00 -8.72
N ALA A 269 21.44 1.51 -9.41
CA ALA A 269 21.14 0.08 -9.46
C ALA A 269 20.64 -0.35 -10.83
N SER A 270 20.80 -1.64 -11.12
CA SER A 270 19.98 -2.34 -12.11
C SER A 270 19.22 -3.44 -11.39
N ALA A 271 17.93 -3.20 -11.17
CA ALA A 271 17.04 -4.20 -10.59
C ALA A 271 16.97 -5.48 -11.43
N LEU A 272 16.99 -5.34 -12.76
CA LEU A 272 16.92 -6.45 -13.71
C LEU A 272 18.14 -7.37 -13.60
N HIS A 273 19.33 -6.78 -13.44
CA HIS A 273 20.60 -7.53 -13.38
C HIS A 273 21.11 -7.73 -11.94
N ASN A 274 20.28 -7.46 -10.91
CA ASN A 274 20.65 -7.55 -9.50
C ASN A 274 21.95 -6.79 -9.14
N SER A 275 22.19 -5.65 -9.78
CA SER A 275 23.38 -4.82 -9.56
C SER A 275 23.07 -3.66 -8.62
N GLY A 276 23.94 -3.42 -7.64
CA GLY A 276 23.79 -2.33 -6.66
C GLY A 276 22.87 -2.63 -5.48
N ILE A 277 22.12 -3.73 -5.50
CA ILE A 277 21.15 -4.13 -4.47
C ILE A 277 21.80 -4.30 -3.08
N GLN A 278 22.94 -5.01 -3.01
CA GLN A 278 23.70 -5.16 -1.76
C GLN A 278 24.17 -3.82 -1.19
N LYS A 279 24.57 -2.87 -2.04
CA LYS A 279 25.01 -1.53 -1.59
C LYS A 279 23.84 -0.73 -1.03
N ILE A 280 22.64 -0.91 -1.59
CA ILE A 280 21.41 -0.28 -1.09
C ILE A 280 21.01 -0.87 0.26
N ASP A 281 21.04 -2.19 0.42
CA ASP A 281 20.82 -2.86 1.72
C ASP A 281 21.76 -2.34 2.81
N ARG A 282 23.06 -2.25 2.50
CA ARG A 282 24.05 -1.68 3.41
C ARG A 282 23.75 -0.22 3.77
N MET A 283 23.36 0.60 2.80
CA MET A 283 23.02 2.00 3.03
C MET A 283 21.78 2.15 3.93
N ILE A 284 20.76 1.32 3.74
CA ILE A 284 19.59 1.29 4.62
C ILE A 284 20.02 0.85 6.03
N SER A 285 20.88 -0.15 6.14
CA SER A 285 21.42 -0.60 7.43
C SER A 285 22.19 0.51 8.17
N GLU A 286 23.02 1.29 7.46
CA GLU A 286 23.74 2.44 8.01
C GLU A 286 22.78 3.53 8.52
N TYR A 287 21.68 3.80 7.80
CA TYR A 287 20.63 4.72 8.26
C TYR A 287 20.00 4.22 9.57
N LEU A 288 19.64 2.94 9.63
CA LEU A 288 18.99 2.36 10.81
C LEU A 288 19.91 2.39 12.03
N VAL A 289 21.20 2.10 11.85
CA VAL A 289 22.19 2.20 12.94
C VAL A 289 22.27 3.64 13.45
N LEU A 290 22.41 4.63 12.57
CA LEU A 290 22.50 6.04 12.97
C LEU A 290 21.24 6.51 13.71
N THR A 291 20.07 6.23 13.13
CA THR A 291 18.79 6.73 13.65
C THR A 291 18.36 6.03 14.94
N LYS A 292 18.78 4.79 15.17
CA LYS A 292 18.59 4.13 16.46
C LYS A 292 19.56 4.68 17.50
N ALA A 293 20.82 4.90 17.14
CA ALA A 293 21.83 5.43 18.05
C ALA A 293 21.51 6.84 18.56
N ASN A 294 20.88 7.68 17.74
CA ASN A 294 20.48 9.04 18.11
C ASN A 294 19.00 9.17 18.54
N LEU A 295 18.31 8.05 18.79
CA LEU A 295 16.90 7.97 19.21
C LEU A 295 15.87 8.54 18.22
N TYR A 296 16.28 8.97 17.02
CA TYR A 296 15.38 9.46 15.99
C TYR A 296 14.39 8.39 15.51
N PHE A 297 14.82 7.12 15.44
CA PHE A 297 13.99 6.01 14.96
C PHE A 297 12.68 5.90 15.76
N GLU A 298 12.78 5.85 17.09
CA GLU A 298 11.59 5.78 17.97
C GLU A 298 10.83 7.11 18.01
N GLY A 299 11.54 8.24 18.02
CA GLY A 299 10.93 9.56 17.94
C GLY A 299 10.04 9.73 16.69
N LYS A 300 10.52 9.28 15.52
CA LYS A 300 9.78 9.29 14.27
C LYS A 300 8.53 8.43 14.34
N ARG A 301 8.62 7.21 14.85
CA ARG A 301 7.45 6.32 15.03
C ARG A 301 6.41 6.91 15.98
N ASN A 302 6.83 7.54 17.07
CA ASN A 302 5.92 8.23 17.99
C ASN A 302 5.23 9.42 17.33
N ALA A 303 5.96 10.22 16.56
CA ALA A 303 5.39 11.33 15.79
C ALA A 303 4.37 10.83 14.76
N GLN A 304 4.68 9.73 14.06
CA GLN A 304 3.75 9.07 13.13
C GLN A 304 2.49 8.58 13.86
N ASN A 305 2.62 7.93 15.01
CA ASN A 305 1.47 7.46 15.79
C ASN A 305 0.57 8.64 16.22
N LYS A 306 1.17 9.74 16.68
CA LYS A 306 0.43 10.98 17.00
C LYS A 306 -0.29 11.54 15.78
N PHE A 307 0.38 11.58 14.63
CA PHE A 307 -0.23 12.00 13.37
C PHE A 307 -1.44 11.13 13.02
N TRP A 308 -1.30 9.80 13.10
CA TRP A 308 -2.37 8.86 12.76
C TRP A 308 -3.56 8.93 13.73
N LEU A 309 -3.32 9.18 15.01
CA LEU A 309 -4.40 9.45 15.97
C LEU A 309 -5.25 10.66 15.52
N LEU A 310 -4.61 11.79 15.24
CA LEU A 310 -5.30 13.01 14.82
C LEU A 310 -6.00 12.83 13.47
N ALA A 311 -5.32 12.21 12.49
CA ALA A 311 -5.91 11.92 11.19
C ALA A 311 -7.14 11.00 11.28
N THR A 312 -7.12 10.03 12.21
CA THR A 312 -8.25 9.13 12.46
C THR A 312 -9.42 9.87 13.08
N ILE A 313 -9.17 10.76 14.04
CA ILE A 313 -10.21 11.62 14.64
C ILE A 313 -10.87 12.47 13.54
N ASP A 314 -10.08 13.15 12.71
CA ASP A 314 -10.59 13.98 11.61
C ASP A 314 -11.43 13.17 10.62
N GLN A 315 -10.98 11.96 10.26
CA GLN A 315 -11.72 11.08 9.35
C GLN A 315 -13.02 10.59 9.98
N GLN A 316 -13.01 10.19 11.25
CA GLN A 316 -14.22 9.77 11.97
C GLN A 316 -15.23 10.90 12.12
N LEU A 317 -14.78 12.13 12.40
CA LEU A 317 -15.65 13.30 12.45
C LEU A 317 -16.33 13.55 11.10
N LYS A 318 -15.57 13.50 9.99
CA LYS A 318 -16.11 13.62 8.63
C LYS A 318 -17.12 12.52 8.32
N ASP A 319 -16.75 11.27 8.58
CA ASP A 319 -17.62 10.11 8.35
C ASP A 319 -18.93 10.23 9.12
N ASN A 320 -18.86 10.55 10.42
CA ASN A 320 -20.03 10.71 11.27
C ASN A 320 -20.90 11.88 10.82
N PHE A 321 -20.30 12.97 10.33
CA PHE A 321 -21.03 14.09 9.76
C PHE A 321 -21.80 13.70 8.49
N TYR A 322 -21.13 13.15 7.49
CA TYR A 322 -21.75 12.81 6.19
C TYR A 322 -22.68 11.58 6.26
N LYS A 323 -22.55 10.71 7.27
CA LYS A 323 -23.46 9.56 7.46
C LYS A 323 -24.85 9.96 7.97
N LYS A 324 -25.00 11.12 8.63
CA LYS A 324 -26.30 11.59 9.15
C LYS A 324 -27.30 11.84 8.01
N ASN A 325 -28.46 11.18 8.05
CA ASN A 325 -29.51 11.34 7.04
C ASN A 325 -29.96 12.80 6.87
N LYS A 326 -30.05 13.56 7.97
CA LYS A 326 -30.36 15.00 7.95
C LYS A 326 -29.33 15.79 7.13
N ILE A 327 -28.04 15.53 7.35
CA ILE A 327 -26.94 16.18 6.63
C ILE A 327 -26.95 15.79 5.15
N LYS A 328 -27.19 14.52 4.81
CA LYS A 328 -27.27 14.09 3.40
C LYS A 328 -28.34 14.84 2.61
N LYS A 329 -29.53 15.02 3.19
CA LYS A 329 -30.64 15.76 2.56
C LYS A 329 -30.28 17.25 2.42
N ALA A 330 -29.86 17.88 3.51
CA ALA A 330 -29.50 19.30 3.50
C ALA A 330 -28.31 19.59 2.58
N LEU A 331 -27.35 18.67 2.46
CA LEU A 331 -26.21 18.81 1.56
C LEU A 331 -26.66 18.87 0.10
N GLN A 332 -27.63 18.03 -0.30
CA GLN A 332 -28.15 18.08 -1.66
C GLN A 332 -28.86 19.41 -1.94
N GLU A 333 -29.70 19.89 -1.02
CA GLU A 333 -30.37 21.19 -1.13
C GLU A 333 -29.36 22.35 -1.25
N GLU A 334 -28.26 22.30 -0.48
CA GLU A 334 -27.20 23.31 -0.54
C GLU A 334 -26.39 23.25 -1.83
N ILE A 335 -26.20 22.06 -2.42
CA ILE A 335 -25.60 21.90 -3.75
C ILE A 335 -26.48 22.56 -4.81
N ASP A 336 -27.79 22.30 -4.80
CA ASP A 336 -28.73 22.90 -5.75
C ASP A 336 -28.78 24.44 -5.61
N ASN A 337 -28.67 24.96 -4.38
CA ASN A 337 -28.57 26.39 -4.11
C ASN A 337 -27.25 27.02 -4.60
N LEU A 338 -26.16 26.26 -4.57
CA LEU A 338 -24.85 26.69 -5.07
C LEU A 338 -24.84 26.74 -6.60
N GLU A 339 -25.37 25.71 -7.26
CA GLU A 339 -25.47 25.63 -8.72
C GLU A 339 -26.41 26.72 -9.29
N SER A 340 -27.45 27.08 -8.54
CA SER A 340 -28.36 28.19 -8.91
C SER A 340 -27.88 29.58 -8.46
N GLY A 341 -26.67 29.69 -7.90
CA GLY A 341 -26.08 30.97 -7.50
C GLY A 341 -26.74 31.65 -6.29
N LYS A 342 -27.59 30.94 -5.54
CA LYS A 342 -28.31 31.46 -4.36
C LYS A 342 -27.44 31.50 -3.10
N THR A 343 -26.30 30.83 -3.10
CA THR A 343 -25.39 30.84 -1.97
C THR A 343 -23.92 30.63 -2.36
N THR A 344 -23.02 30.84 -1.40
CA THR A 344 -21.58 30.58 -1.59
C THR A 344 -21.19 29.27 -0.90
N PRO A 345 -20.13 28.57 -1.38
CA PRO A 345 -19.65 27.33 -0.76
C PRO A 345 -19.39 27.47 0.74
N PHE A 346 -18.83 28.61 1.18
CA PHE A 346 -18.50 28.86 2.58
C PHE A 346 -19.73 29.05 3.46
N ASN A 347 -20.76 29.74 2.97
CA ASN A 347 -22.00 29.95 3.72
C ASN A 347 -22.83 28.68 3.81
N ALA A 348 -22.92 27.90 2.71
CA ALA A 348 -23.52 26.58 2.69
C ALA A 348 -22.87 25.65 3.72
N ALA A 349 -21.52 25.56 3.70
CA ALA A 349 -20.78 24.76 4.67
C ALA A 349 -21.07 25.20 6.12
N LYS A 350 -21.09 26.50 6.41
CA LYS A 350 -21.39 27.02 7.75
C LYS A 350 -22.80 26.65 8.24
N ARG A 351 -23.79 26.60 7.35
CA ARG A 351 -25.15 26.14 7.68
C ARG A 351 -25.17 24.65 7.98
N LEU A 352 -24.55 23.83 7.12
CA LEU A 352 -24.47 22.39 7.30
C LEU A 352 -23.74 22.01 8.59
N LEU A 353 -22.66 22.70 8.95
CA LEU A 353 -21.88 22.44 10.17
C LEU A 353 -22.63 22.79 11.47
N LYS A 354 -23.70 23.62 11.41
CA LYS A 354 -24.52 23.98 12.56
C LYS A 354 -25.68 23.00 12.82
N MET A 355 -25.91 22.04 11.93
CA MET A 355 -27.05 21.11 11.97
C MET A 355 -26.79 19.84 12.77
#